data_AF-A0A3D1TDR1-F1
#
_entry.id   AF-A0A3D1TDR1-F1
#
_cell.length_a   1.000
_cell.length_b   1.000
_cell.length_c   1.000
_cell.angle_alpha   90.00
_cell.angle_beta   90.00
_cell.angle_gamma   90.00
#
_symmetry.space_group_name_H-M   'P 1'
#
loop_
_entity.id
_entity.type
_entity.pdbx_description
1 polymer ?
#
loop_
_entity_poly.entity_id
_entity_poly.type
_entity_poly.pdbx_seq_one_letter_code
_entity_poly.pdbx_strand_id
1 'polypeptide(L)' 'AGGLAIAPANAVAEIRAIADHVTTAKGGDGAVREAVEWILRREGLWTGLVERYVGGPSA' A
#
# COMPACT_ATOMS: atom_id res chain seq x y z
N ALA A 1 -19.94 -5.98 5.27
CA ALA A 1 -18.48 -6.10 5.50
C ALA A 1 -17.88 -6.84 4.32
N GLY A 2 -16.93 -6.23 3.63
CA GLY A 2 -16.17 -6.86 2.53
C GLY A 2 -14.68 -6.74 2.82
N GLY A 3 -13.89 -7.70 2.34
CA GLY A 3 -12.42 -7.59 2.35
C GLY A 3 -11.94 -6.57 1.30
N LEU A 4 -10.65 -6.23 1.35
CA LEU A 4 -9.98 -5.38 0.36
C LEU A 4 -8.97 -6.24 -0.41
N ALA A 5 -9.30 -6.57 -1.65
CA ALA A 5 -8.47 -7.39 -2.52
C ALA A 5 -7.44 -6.52 -3.23
N ILE A 6 -6.15 -6.78 -2.99
CA ILE A 6 -5.04 -6.06 -3.62
C ILE A 6 -4.15 -7.05 -4.38
N ALA A 7 -3.80 -6.72 -5.62
CA ALA A 7 -2.90 -7.53 -6.45
C ALA A 7 -1.63 -6.74 -6.86
N PRO A 8 -0.46 -7.40 -6.98
CA PRO A 8 0.73 -6.77 -7.55
C PRO A 8 0.62 -6.60 -9.07
N ALA A 9 1.42 -5.71 -9.65
CA ALA A 9 1.39 -5.43 -11.09
C ALA A 9 1.61 -6.67 -11.98
N ASN A 10 2.46 -7.60 -11.53
CA ASN A 10 2.77 -8.84 -12.24
C ASN A 10 1.82 -10.00 -11.93
N ALA A 11 0.72 -9.77 -11.21
CA ALA A 11 -0.32 -10.80 -11.08
C ALA A 11 -0.90 -11.17 -12.47
N VAL A 12 -1.40 -12.39 -12.60
CA VAL A 12 -2.10 -12.84 -13.82
C VAL A 12 -3.31 -11.97 -14.11
N ALA A 13 -3.72 -11.91 -15.38
CA ALA A 13 -4.72 -10.96 -15.84
C ALA A 13 -6.08 -11.15 -15.15
N GLU A 14 -6.51 -12.38 -14.94
CA GLU A 14 -7.77 -12.69 -14.25
C GLU A 14 -7.78 -12.21 -12.79
N ILE A 15 -6.64 -12.20 -12.10
CA ILE A 15 -6.53 -11.71 -10.72
C ILE A 15 -6.54 -10.18 -10.67
N ARG A 16 -5.84 -9.51 -11.59
CA ARG A 16 -5.89 -8.04 -11.68
C ARG A 16 -7.29 -7.53 -11.99
N ALA A 17 -8.06 -8.26 -12.80
CA ALA A 17 -9.41 -7.88 -13.20
C ALA A 17 -10.43 -7.88 -12.06
N ILE A 18 -10.18 -8.64 -10.99
CA ILE A 18 -11.07 -8.77 -9.83
C ILE A 18 -10.55 -8.06 -8.56
N ALA A 19 -9.38 -7.44 -8.63
CA ALA A 19 -8.79 -6.74 -7.49
C ALA A 19 -9.42 -5.34 -7.32
N ASP A 20 -9.67 -4.94 -6.08
CA ASP A 20 -10.12 -3.58 -5.76
C ASP A 20 -9.02 -2.54 -6.03
N HIS A 21 -7.76 -2.97 -5.91
CA HIS A 21 -6.59 -2.17 -6.23
C HIS A 21 -5.47 -3.04 -6.79
N VAL A 22 -4.81 -2.55 -7.84
CA VAL A 22 -3.60 -3.15 -8.40
C VAL A 22 -2.45 -2.18 -8.18
N THR A 23 -1.37 -2.65 -7.54
CA THR A 23 -0.18 -1.82 -7.32
C THR A 23 0.57 -1.60 -8.63
N THR A 24 1.35 -0.53 -8.69
CA THR A 24 2.26 -0.24 -9.81
C THR A 24 3.51 -1.12 -9.73
N ALA A 25 4.02 -1.34 -8.52
CA ALA A 25 5.15 -2.23 -8.29
C ALA A 25 4.76 -3.71 -8.48
N LYS A 26 5.73 -4.51 -8.91
CA LYS A 26 5.61 -5.98 -8.94
C LYS A 26 5.80 -6.57 -7.55
N GLY A 27 5.36 -7.81 -7.37
CA GLY A 27 5.66 -8.60 -6.18
C GLY A 27 7.17 -8.77 -6.03
N GLY A 28 7.70 -8.54 -4.82
CA GLY A 28 9.15 -8.49 -4.56
C GLY A 28 9.77 -7.11 -4.76
N ASP A 29 9.20 -6.27 -5.63
CA ASP A 29 9.72 -4.94 -5.98
C ASP A 29 9.03 -3.81 -5.19
N GLY A 30 8.48 -4.13 -4.02
CA GLY A 30 7.82 -3.15 -3.14
C GLY A 30 6.29 -3.07 -3.25
N ALA A 31 5.60 -3.96 -3.97
CA ALA A 31 4.13 -3.99 -4.05
C ALA A 31 3.43 -3.92 -2.68
N VAL A 32 3.88 -4.69 -1.69
CA VAL A 32 3.28 -4.66 -0.34
C VAL A 32 3.51 -3.31 0.33
N ARG A 33 4.70 -2.72 0.20
CA ARG A 33 5.03 -1.40 0.75
C ARG A 33 4.18 -0.29 0.10
N GLU A 34 3.92 -0.40 -1.19
CA GLU A 34 3.02 0.51 -1.92
C GLU A 34 1.58 0.37 -1.40
N ALA A 35 1.07 -0.87 -1.30
CA ALA A 35 -0.27 -1.15 -0.79
C ALA A 35 -0.47 -0.63 0.64
N VAL A 36 0.52 -0.84 1.53
CA VAL A 36 0.48 -0.33 2.91
C VAL A 36 0.41 1.19 2.94
N GLU A 37 1.23 1.91 2.14
CA GLU A 37 1.13 3.37 2.06
C GLU A 37 -0.23 3.82 1.51
N TRP A 38 -0.74 3.17 0.47
CA TRP A 38 -2.04 3.50 -0.10
C TRP A 38 -3.17 3.37 0.93
N ILE A 39 -3.19 2.27 1.70
CA ILE A 39 -4.15 2.08 2.80
C ILE A 39 -3.99 3.18 3.85
N LEU A 40 -2.77 3.39 4.35
CA LEU A 40 -2.52 4.37 5.41
C LEU A 40 -2.84 5.80 4.99
N ARG A 41 -2.64 6.16 3.72
CA ARG A 41 -3.03 7.46 3.19
C ARG A 41 -4.54 7.62 3.13
N ARG A 42 -5.28 6.57 2.75
CA ARG A 42 -6.75 6.59 2.75
C ARG A 42 -7.32 6.75 4.15
N GLU A 43 -6.68 6.14 5.14
CA GLU A 43 -7.06 6.27 6.55
C GLU A 43 -6.51 7.54 7.22
N GLY A 44 -5.75 8.38 6.51
CA GLY A 44 -5.13 9.59 7.08
C GLY A 44 -3.99 9.34 8.09
N LEU A 45 -3.54 8.10 8.22
CA LEU A 45 -2.54 7.66 9.20
C LEU A 45 -1.09 7.80 8.70
N TRP A 46 -0.90 7.94 7.38
CA TRP A 46 0.43 7.94 6.78
C TRP A 46 1.36 9.02 7.34
N THR A 47 0.90 10.28 7.40
CA THR A 47 1.73 11.42 7.83
C THR A 47 2.26 11.23 9.26
N GLY A 48 1.38 10.93 10.21
CA GLY A 48 1.78 10.70 11.61
C GLY A 48 2.68 9.48 11.78
N LEU A 49 2.49 8.42 10.98
CA LEU A 49 3.40 7.28 10.96
C LEU A 49 4.79 7.71 10.50
N VAL A 50 4.91 8.43 9.37
CA VAL A 50 6.20 8.88 8.84
C VAL A 50 6.90 9.81 9.82
N GLU A 51 6.18 10.77 10.40
CA GLU A 51 6.71 11.68 11.43
C GLU A 51 7.32 10.90 12.60
N ARG A 52 6.67 9.84 13.09
CA ARG A 52 7.20 9.01 14.19
C ARG A 52 8.56 8.37 13.88
N TYR A 53 8.81 7.98 12.63
CA TYR A 53 10.03 7.27 12.24
C TYR A 53 11.12 8.20 11.69
N VAL A 54 10.74 9.30 11.06
CA VAL A 54 11.65 10.28 10.44
C VAL A 54 11.92 11.47 11.38
N GLY A 55 11.08 11.69 12.39
CA GLY A 55 11.16 12.76 13.38
C GLY A 55 10.96 12.27 14.82
N GLY A 56 12.05 11.87 15.47
CA GLY A 56 12.22 11.99 16.93
C GLY A 56 13.20 13.15 17.21
N PRO A 57 13.05 13.88 18.33
CA PRO A 57 13.05 15.34 18.35
C PRO A 57 14.34 15.96 17.81
N SER A 58 14.19 16.95 16.92
CA SER A 58 15.18 18.04 16.91
C SER A 58 14.85 18.93 18.10
N ALA A 59 15.84 19.09 18.98
CA ALA A 59 15.96 20.24 19.85
C ALA A 59 15.90 21.56 19.04
#